data_AF-A0A4C1Z4D6-F1
#
_entry.id   AF-A0A4C1Z4D6-F1
#
_cell.length_a   1.000
_cell.length_b   1.000
_cell.length_c   1.000
_cell.angle_alpha   90.00
_cell.angle_beta   90.00
_cell.angle_gamma   90.00
#
_symmetry.space_group_name_H-M   'P 1'
#
loop_
_entity.id
_entity.type
_entity.pdbx_description
1 polymer ?
#
loop_
_entity_poly.entity_id
_entity_poly.type
_entity_poly.pdbx_seq_one_letter_code
_entity_poly.pdbx_strand_id
1 'polypeptide(L)'
;MVDIRNRRLIDNTTTLSTSGSDATSSSTISSVKILLGDTRYDKLLAKFPDITRPSGTLRSPKHNTVHFIKPPRPSCVLSTTSLGARQITDS
;
A
#
# COMPACT_ATOMS: atom_id res chain seq x y z
N MET A 1 0.84 -15.21 -4.54
CA MET A 1 1.09 -13.94 -3.83
C MET A 1 1.76 -12.97 -4.77
N VAL A 2 1.33 -11.70 -4.77
CA VAL A 2 1.90 -10.66 -5.64
C VAL A 2 3.14 -10.06 -4.97
N ASP A 3 4.29 -10.13 -5.65
CA ASP A 3 5.54 -9.49 -5.22
C ASP A 3 5.77 -8.26 -6.08
N ILE A 4 5.22 -7.13 -5.63
CA ILE A 4 5.28 -5.85 -6.33
C ILE A 4 6.72 -5.35 -6.43
N ARG A 5 7.55 -5.62 -5.42
CA ARG A 5 8.95 -5.15 -5.38
C ARG A 5 9.78 -5.76 -6.49
N ASN A 6 9.59 -7.05 -6.74
CA ASN A 6 10.32 -7.79 -7.76
C ASN A 6 9.52 -7.99 -9.06
N ARG A 7 8.38 -7.30 -9.21
CA ARG A 7 7.50 -7.37 -10.38
C ARG A 7 7.20 -8.81 -10.80
N ARG A 8 6.78 -9.65 -9.86
CA ARG A 8 6.51 -11.07 -10.13
C ARG A 8 5.28 -11.58 -9.39
N LEU A 9 4.61 -12.56 -10.00
CA LEU A 9 3.56 -13.34 -9.36
C LEU A 9 4.13 -14.68 -8.93
N ILE A 10 4.09 -14.96 -7.63
CA ILE A 10 4.56 -16.22 -7.06
C ILE A 10 3.35 -17.10 -6.78
N ASP A 11 3.34 -18.34 -7.26
CA ASP A 11 2.36 -19.33 -6.82
C ASP A 11 2.76 -19.87 -5.45
N ASN A 12 1.84 -19.80 -4.48
CA ASN A 12 2.09 -20.24 -3.11
C ASN A 12 2.11 -21.77 -2.99
N THR A 13 1.56 -22.46 -3.98
CA THR A 13 1.40 -23.93 -3.98
C THR A 13 2.61 -24.61 -4.62
N THR A 14 3.06 -24.13 -5.77
CA THR A 14 4.19 -24.69 -6.52
C THR A 14 5.49 -23.92 -6.35
N THR A 15 5.48 -22.74 -5.71
CA THR A 15 6.60 -21.80 -5.59
C THR A 15 7.14 -21.25 -6.91
N LEU A 16 6.51 -21.60 -8.04
CA LEU A 16 6.86 -21.05 -9.35
C LEU A 16 6.58 -19.55 -9.40
N SER A 17 7.43 -18.82 -10.11
CA SER A 17 7.26 -17.38 -10.32
C SER A 17 7.20 -17.05 -11.81
N THR A 18 6.31 -16.14 -12.16
CA THR A 18 6.25 -15.54 -13.49
C THR A 18 6.46 -14.03 -13.40
N SER A 19 7.12 -13.45 -14.40
CA SER A 19 7.33 -12.01 -14.50
C SER A 19 5.99 -11.29 -14.67
N GLY A 20 5.78 -10.24 -13.89
CA GLY A 20 4.64 -9.36 -13.97
C GLY A 20 5.01 -8.08 -14.73
N SER A 21 4.03 -7.55 -15.46
CA SER A 21 4.14 -6.27 -16.15
C SER A 21 3.27 -5.23 -15.45
N ASP A 22 3.78 -4.01 -15.30
CA ASP A 22 2.96 -2.91 -14.78
C ASP A 22 1.96 -2.47 -15.85
N ALA A 23 0.71 -2.24 -15.45
CA ALA A 23 -0.24 -1.58 -16.31
C ALA A 23 -0.01 -0.06 -16.24
N THR A 24 0.79 0.46 -17.17
CA THR A 24 1.25 1.87 -17.16
C THR A 24 0.16 2.86 -17.56
N SER A 25 -0.88 2.41 -18.27
CA SER A 25 -1.90 3.28 -18.86
C SER A 25 -3.24 3.08 -18.17
N SER A 26 -3.72 4.13 -17.48
CA SER A 26 -5.06 4.12 -16.88
C SER A 26 -6.16 3.76 -17.89
N SER A 27 -6.00 4.10 -19.17
CA SER A 27 -6.98 3.86 -20.23
C SER A 27 -7.22 2.38 -20.57
N THR A 28 -6.25 1.48 -20.35
CA THR A 28 -6.37 0.04 -20.65
C THR A 28 -6.78 -0.79 -19.45
N ILE A 29 -6.74 -0.21 -18.24
CA ILE A 29 -7.16 -0.87 -17.01
C ILE A 29 -8.67 -0.70 -16.87
N SER A 30 -9.42 -1.80 -17.03
CA SER A 30 -10.83 -1.84 -16.66
C SER A 30 -10.95 -1.49 -15.17
N SER A 31 -11.45 -0.28 -14.91
CA SER A 31 -11.51 0.32 -13.58
C SER A 31 -12.76 1.19 -13.49
N VAL A 32 -13.35 1.25 -12.30
CA VAL A 32 -14.47 2.16 -12.04
C VAL A 32 -13.88 3.56 -11.94
N LYS A 33 -14.12 4.39 -12.96
CA LYS A 33 -13.72 5.79 -12.99
C LYS A 33 -14.95 6.66 -12.81
N ILE A 34 -14.83 7.69 -11.97
CA ILE A 34 -15.87 8.71 -11.88
C ILE A 34 -15.73 9.60 -13.11
N LEU A 35 -16.73 9.60 -13.98
CA LEU A 35 -16.91 10.64 -14.99
C LEU A 35 -17.32 11.91 -14.25
N LEU A 36 -16.46 12.93 -14.27
CA LEU A 36 -16.74 14.22 -13.62
C LEU A 36 -17.93 14.87 -14.34
N GLY A 37 -19.13 14.70 -13.79
CA GLY A 37 -20.37 15.27 -14.28
C GLY A 37 -20.88 16.39 -13.38
N ASP A 38 -22.07 16.89 -13.71
CA ASP A 38 -22.76 17.93 -12.94
C ASP A 38 -23.98 17.37 -12.18
N THR A 39 -23.90 16.09 -11.83
CA THR A 39 -24.99 15.40 -11.14
C THR A 39 -25.11 15.88 -9.69
N ARG A 40 -26.27 15.63 -9.08
CA ARG A 40 -26.47 15.90 -7.65
C ARG A 40 -25.46 15.17 -6.74
N TYR A 41 -24.92 14.04 -7.20
CA TYR A 41 -23.93 13.26 -6.45
C TYR A 41 -22.54 13.86 -6.57
N ASP A 42 -22.16 14.36 -7.74
CA ASP A 42 -20.88 15.07 -7.95
C ASP A 42 -20.76 16.26 -7.00
N LYS A 43 -21.85 17.01 -6.82
CA LYS A 43 -21.95 18.13 -5.87
C LYS A 43 -21.81 17.68 -4.41
N LEU A 44 -22.33 16.50 -4.06
CA LEU A 44 -22.16 15.93 -2.71
C LEU A 44 -20.73 15.47 -2.46
N LEU A 45 -20.09 14.82 -3.43
CA LEU A 45 -18.71 14.38 -3.32
C LEU A 45 -17.74 15.57 -3.25
N ALA A 46 -18.01 16.64 -4.01
CA ALA A 46 -17.26 17.88 -3.91
C ALA A 46 -17.40 18.57 -2.54
N LYS A 47 -18.60 18.51 -1.94
CA LYS A 47 -18.86 19.05 -0.60
C LYS A 47 -18.21 18.21 0.51
N PHE A 48 -18.11 16.90 0.32
CA PHE A 48 -17.60 15.95 1.31
C PHE A 48 -16.50 15.04 0.72
N PRO A 49 -15.32 15.60 0.40
CA PRO A 49 -14.24 14.85 -0.26
C PRO A 49 -13.69 13.71 0.59
N ASP A 50 -13.90 13.75 1.91
CA ASP A 50 -13.45 12.69 2.82
C ASP A 50 -14.26 11.38 2.67
N ILE A 51 -15.44 11.39 2.05
CA ILE A 51 -16.29 10.20 1.86
C ILE A 51 -15.67 9.20 0.87
N THR A 52 -14.92 9.69 -0.12
CA THR A 52 -14.29 8.84 -1.15
C THR A 52 -12.90 8.35 -0.76
N ARG A 53 -12.34 8.84 0.35
CA ARG A 53 -11.02 8.41 0.81
C ARG A 53 -11.09 6.99 1.39
N PRO A 54 -10.32 6.03 0.86
CA PRO A 54 -10.25 4.70 1.46
C PRO A 54 -9.65 4.76 2.86
N SER A 55 -10.09 3.82 3.71
CA SER A 55 -9.54 3.62 5.05
C SER A 55 -8.02 3.45 4.98
N GLY A 56 -7.28 4.22 5.78
CA GLY A 56 -5.81 4.20 5.79
C GLY A 56 -5.16 5.36 5.03
N THR A 57 -5.93 6.24 4.38
CA THR A 57 -5.39 7.50 3.89
C THR A 57 -4.86 8.32 5.07
N LEU A 58 -3.58 8.72 5.02
CA LEU A 58 -2.96 9.52 6.07
C LEU A 58 -3.76 10.81 6.29
N ARG A 59 -4.25 10.99 7.51
CA ARG A 59 -5.02 12.17 7.91
C ARG A 59 -4.28 12.86 9.05
N SER A 60 -4.24 14.19 9.03
CA SER A 60 -3.79 14.93 10.20
C SER A 60 -4.76 14.66 11.36
N PRO A 61 -4.26 14.25 12.54
CA PRO A 61 -5.09 14.11 13.72
C PRO A 61 -5.79 15.43 14.02
N LYS A 62 -7.13 15.41 14.18
CA LYS A 62 -7.89 16.59 14.63
C LYS A 62 -7.61 16.92 16.10
N HIS A 63 -7.06 15.96 16.84
CA HIS A 63 -6.85 16.01 18.28
C HIS A 63 -5.38 15.73 18.59
N ASN A 64 -4.84 16.36 19.61
CA ASN A 64 -3.49 16.10 20.10
C ASN A 64 -3.44 14.89 21.04
N THR A 65 -4.13 13.80 20.68
CA THR A 65 -4.13 12.58 21.47
C THR A 65 -2.86 11.79 21.19
N VAL A 66 -2.04 11.61 22.23
CA VAL A 66 -0.81 10.82 22.16
C VAL A 66 -1.07 9.44 22.76
N HIS A 67 -0.89 8.38 21.97
CA HIS A 67 -1.00 7.01 22.44
C HIS A 67 0.33 6.53 23.02
N PHE A 68 0.39 6.31 24.33
CA PHE A 68 1.54 5.66 24.96
C PHE A 68 1.38 4.15 24.84
N ILE A 69 2.22 3.53 24.01
CA ILE A 69 2.39 2.07 24.04
C ILE A 69 3.26 1.76 25.26
N LYS A 70 2.72 1.04 26.24
CA LYS A 70 3.54 0.49 27.31
C LYS A 70 4.48 -0.54 26.69
N PRO A 71 5.80 -0.33 26.69
CA PRO A 71 6.71 -1.32 26.18
C PRO A 71 6.56 -2.61 27.01
N PRO A 72 6.67 -3.79 26.38
CA PRO A 72 6.90 -5.03 27.12
C PRO A 72 8.11 -4.84 28.05
N ARG A 73 8.12 -5.58 29.16
CA ARG A 73 9.14 -5.55 30.23
C ARG A 73 10.58 -5.39 29.70
N PRO A 74 11.51 -4.79 30.47
CA PRO A 74 12.82 -4.28 30.00
C PRO A 74 13.84 -5.31 29.48
N SER A 75 13.45 -6.53 29.11
CA SER A 75 14.38 -7.59 28.70
C SER A 75 14.05 -8.27 27.36
N CYS A 76 13.02 -7.86 26.63
CA CYS A 76 12.81 -8.40 25.29
C CYS A 76 13.72 -7.67 24.29
N VAL A 77 14.99 -8.07 24.25
CA VAL A 77 15.94 -7.66 23.22
C VAL A 77 15.37 -8.10 21.87
N LEU A 78 14.82 -7.17 21.10
CA LEU A 78 14.44 -7.45 19.71
C LEU A 78 15.74 -7.51 18.91
N SER A 79 16.22 -8.72 18.65
CA SER A 79 17.29 -8.93 17.68
C SER A 79 16.75 -8.56 16.29
N THR A 80 17.12 -7.38 15.80
CA THR A 80 16.88 -7.00 14.41
C THR A 80 17.84 -7.80 13.53
N THR A 81 17.37 -8.87 12.91
CA THR A 81 18.15 -9.55 11.87
C THR A 81 18.23 -8.62 10.67
N SER A 82 19.35 -7.93 10.49
CA SER A 82 19.65 -7.26 9.22
C SER A 82 19.80 -8.35 8.16
N LEU A 83 18.88 -8.43 7.20
CA LEU A 83 19.14 -9.16 5.96
C LEU A 83 20.25 -8.41 5.23
N GLY A 84 21.48 -8.90 5.37
CA GLY A 84 22.65 -8.35 4.70
C GLY A 84 22.43 -8.34 3.19
N ALA A 85 22.66 -7.17 2.59
CA ALA A 85 22.74 -7.05 1.14
C ALA A 85 23.94 -7.85 0.65
N ARG A 86 23.68 -8.97 -0.06
CA ARG A 86 24.70 -9.67 -0.82
C ARG A 86 25.11 -8.78 -2.00
N GLN A 87 26.30 -8.19 -1.93
CA GLN A 87 26.96 -7.64 -3.10
C GLN A 87 27.37 -8.82 -3.99
N ILE A 88 26.81 -8.88 -5.19
CA ILE A 88 27.27 -9.78 -6.24
C ILE A 88 28.49 -9.09 -6.85
N THR A 89 29.68 -9.65 -6.61
CA THR A 89 30.90 -9.29 -7.34
C THR A 89 30.93 -10.11 -8.63
N ASP A 90 30.76 -9.47 -9.77
CA ASP A 90 31.08 -10.07 -11.08
C ASP A 90 32.61 -10.17 -11.22
N SER A 91 33.07 -11.29 -11.77
CA SER A 91 34.42 -11.50 -12.32
C SER A 91 34.31 -11.85 -13.80
#